data_AF-A0A6L6YD92-F1
#
_entry.id   AF-A0A6L6YD92-F1
#
_cell.length_a   1.000
_cell.length_b   1.000
_cell.length_c   1.000
_cell.angle_alpha   90.00
_cell.angle_beta   90.00
_cell.angle_gamma   90.00
#
_symmetry.space_group_name_H-M   'P 1'
#
loop_
_entity.id
_entity.type
_entity.pdbx_description
1 polymer ?
#
loop_
_entity_poly.entity_id
_entity_poly.type
_entity_poly.pdbx_seq_one_letter_code
_entity_poly.pdbx_strand_id
1 'polypeptide(L)'
;MPLKIIQFRGGTSAEHTSFTGHDREVTVDTTEKRVRVHDGSTAGGHRIAKESEIPTATNQLTNDVYRSSSNLTKLSQLTADVAYWKKSELVNVSQLTNDKKYIAGHCSHCTYCAYCTHCS
;
A
#
# COMPACT_ATOMS: atom_id res chain seq x y z
N MET A 1 11.48 47.47 16.06
CA MET A 1 11.10 46.47 17.09
C MET A 1 12.10 45.34 17.05
N PRO A 2 12.75 44.96 18.15
CA PRO A 2 13.67 43.82 18.14
C PRO A 2 12.90 42.54 17.85
N LEU A 3 13.44 41.70 16.97
CA LEU A 3 12.86 40.40 16.64
C LEU A 3 12.93 39.48 17.87
N LYS A 4 11.78 38.96 18.30
CA LYS A 4 11.73 37.93 19.35
C LYS A 4 11.81 36.57 18.67
N ILE A 5 12.92 35.87 18.85
CA ILE A 5 13.18 34.57 18.24
C ILE A 5 13.01 33.49 19.31
N ILE A 6 12.20 32.48 19.04
CA ILE A 6 12.12 31.27 19.85
C ILE A 6 13.03 30.22 19.20
N GLN A 7 14.03 29.77 19.95
CA GLN A 7 14.88 28.66 19.55
C GLN A 7 14.56 27.45 20.43
N PHE A 8 14.21 26.35 19.79
CA PHE A 8 13.99 25.07 20.47
C PHE A 8 15.32 24.38 20.74
N ARG A 9 15.36 23.56 21.79
CA ARG A 9 16.47 22.60 21.98
C ARG A 9 16.58 21.72 20.74
N GLY A 10 17.80 21.39 20.34
CA GLY A 10 18.02 20.56 19.16
C GLY A 10 19.38 19.88 19.18
N GLY A 11 19.52 18.90 18.31
CA GLY A 11 20.73 18.08 18.16
C GLY A 11 20.65 17.25 16.88
N THR A 12 21.73 16.54 16.56
CA THR A 12 21.80 15.60 15.44
C THR A 12 20.87 14.40 15.65
N SER A 13 20.57 13.67 14.58
CA SER A 13 19.77 12.43 14.69
C SER A 13 20.42 11.39 15.62
N ALA A 14 21.75 11.34 15.66
CA ALA A 14 22.49 10.42 16.53
C ALA A 14 22.35 10.80 18.01
N GLU A 15 22.48 12.08 18.35
CA GLU A 15 22.26 12.59 19.72
C GLU A 15 20.81 12.39 20.16
N HIS A 16 19.85 12.49 19.24
CA HIS A 16 18.45 12.23 19.55
C HIS A 16 18.17 10.75 19.86
N THR A 17 18.88 9.79 19.25
CA THR A 17 18.60 8.35 19.45
C THR A 17 18.59 7.90 20.92
N SER A 18 19.45 8.49 21.76
CA SER A 18 19.51 8.18 23.21
C SER A 18 18.80 9.21 24.09
N PHE A 19 18.39 10.36 23.55
CA PHE A 19 17.74 11.41 24.29
C PHE A 19 16.25 11.09 24.53
N THR A 20 15.80 11.19 25.77
CA THR A 20 14.37 11.14 26.14
C THR A 20 13.97 12.52 26.66
N GLY A 21 13.13 13.23 25.90
CA GLY A 21 12.58 14.52 26.34
C GLY A 21 11.43 14.36 27.32
N HIS A 22 11.03 15.46 27.96
CA HIS A 22 9.87 15.49 28.86
C HIS A 22 8.55 15.31 28.10
N ASP A 23 7.48 15.00 28.83
CA ASP A 23 6.12 14.98 28.27
C ASP A 23 5.80 16.32 27.59
N ARG A 24 5.36 16.24 26.32
CA ARG A 24 5.02 17.37 25.45
C ARG A 24 6.19 18.30 25.13
N GLU A 25 7.44 17.87 25.35
CA GLU A 25 8.61 18.61 24.89
C GLU A 25 8.75 18.53 23.36
N VAL A 26 9.18 19.63 22.74
CA VAL A 26 9.44 19.73 21.30
C VAL A 26 10.92 20.06 21.07
N THR A 27 11.61 19.22 20.30
CA THR A 27 13.01 19.44 19.92
C THR A 27 13.18 19.44 18.40
N VAL A 28 14.31 19.99 17.93
CA VAL A 28 14.67 20.02 16.50
C VAL A 28 15.81 19.05 16.23
N ASP A 29 15.56 18.08 15.35
CA ASP A 29 16.62 17.28 14.73
C ASP A 29 17.30 18.11 13.64
N THR A 30 18.57 18.44 13.86
CA THR A 30 19.36 19.31 12.99
C THR A 30 20.01 18.56 11.83
N THR A 31 20.08 17.23 11.86
CA THR A 31 20.55 16.41 10.74
C THR A 31 19.43 16.27 9.73
N GLU A 32 18.26 15.83 10.19
CA GLU A 32 17.11 15.62 9.32
C GLU A 32 16.27 16.88 9.12
N LYS A 33 16.56 17.99 9.81
CA LYS A 33 15.84 19.26 9.69
C LYS A 33 14.34 19.08 9.91
N ARG A 34 13.97 18.50 11.05
CA ARG A 34 12.58 18.20 11.40
C ARG A 34 12.34 18.24 12.90
N VAL A 35 11.08 18.36 13.27
CA VAL A 35 10.65 18.43 14.66
C VAL A 35 10.48 17.02 15.25
N ARG A 36 10.76 16.88 16.55
CA ARG A 36 10.41 15.72 17.35
C ARG A 36 9.57 16.11 18.56
N VAL A 37 8.57 15.29 18.87
CA VAL A 37 7.70 15.45 20.05
C VAL A 37 8.02 14.35 21.04
N HIS A 38 8.14 14.69 22.32
CA HIS A 38 8.51 13.74 23.38
C HIS A 38 7.33 13.46 24.31
N ASP A 39 7.35 12.28 24.92
CA ASP A 39 6.30 11.78 25.82
C ASP A 39 6.83 11.48 27.24
N GLY A 40 8.08 11.85 27.55
CA GLY A 40 8.68 11.57 28.85
C GLY A 40 9.29 10.17 29.01
N SER A 41 9.17 9.28 28.01
CA SER A 41 9.55 7.86 28.15
C SER A 41 10.25 7.24 26.94
N THR A 42 9.91 7.67 25.73
CA THR A 42 10.44 7.12 24.48
C THR A 42 11.75 7.80 24.11
N ALA A 43 12.87 7.06 24.19
CA ALA A 43 14.15 7.51 23.67
C ALA A 43 14.06 7.78 22.16
N GLY A 44 14.60 8.90 21.71
CA GLY A 44 14.43 9.38 20.33
C GLY A 44 13.17 10.21 20.10
N GLY A 45 12.18 10.12 20.98
CA GLY A 45 10.87 10.75 20.80
C GLY A 45 10.17 10.36 19.50
N HIS A 46 9.13 11.11 19.16
CA HIS A 46 8.27 10.89 18.00
C HIS A 46 8.63 11.85 16.88
N ARG A 47 8.92 11.26 15.73
CA ARG A 47 9.45 11.94 14.56
C ARG A 47 8.30 12.51 13.70
N ILE A 48 8.17 13.83 13.53
CA ILE A 48 7.11 14.45 12.68
C ILE A 48 7.47 14.44 11.18
N ALA A 49 6.63 13.83 10.35
CA ALA A 49 6.83 13.72 8.92
C ALA A 49 6.97 15.08 8.22
N LYS A 50 7.87 15.16 7.23
CA LYS A 50 7.95 16.29 6.31
C LYS A 50 6.89 16.18 5.23
N GLU A 51 6.53 17.31 4.63
CA GLU A 51 5.62 17.34 3.47
C GLU A 51 6.07 16.40 2.34
N SER A 52 7.38 16.37 2.05
CA SER A 52 7.96 15.48 1.03
C SER A 52 7.86 13.99 1.34
N GLU A 53 7.60 13.63 2.61
CA GLU A 53 7.43 12.25 3.07
C GLU A 53 5.97 11.82 3.06
N ILE A 54 5.02 12.73 2.82
CA ILE A 54 3.59 12.43 2.75
C ILE A 54 3.27 11.94 1.33
N PRO A 55 2.83 10.68 1.17
CA PRO A 55 2.41 10.16 -0.13
C PRO A 55 1.21 10.96 -0.65
N THR A 56 1.30 11.43 -1.88
CA THR A 56 0.22 12.18 -2.57
C THR A 56 -0.53 11.33 -3.58
N ALA A 57 0.03 10.17 -3.93
CA ALA A 57 -0.57 9.21 -4.83
C ALA A 57 -0.57 7.80 -4.24
N THR A 58 -1.60 7.01 -4.58
CA THR A 58 -1.80 5.65 -4.05
C THR A 58 -0.65 4.71 -4.39
N ASN A 59 0.06 4.93 -5.51
CA ASN A 59 1.21 4.13 -5.92
C ASN A 59 2.49 4.39 -5.11
N GLN A 60 2.53 5.44 -4.29
CA GLN A 60 3.64 5.76 -3.37
C GLN A 60 3.48 5.10 -2.00
N LEU A 61 2.29 4.56 -1.72
CA LEU A 61 2.03 3.82 -0.49
C LEU A 61 2.64 2.42 -0.59
N THR A 62 3.49 2.06 0.37
CA THR A 62 3.92 0.68 0.55
C THR A 62 2.75 -0.10 1.14
N ASN A 63 2.19 -1.01 0.35
CA ASN A 63 1.02 -1.76 0.77
C ASN A 63 1.43 -2.86 1.75
N ASP A 64 1.27 -2.61 3.05
CA ASP A 64 1.83 -3.44 4.11
C ASP A 64 1.11 -4.80 4.28
N VAL A 65 0.14 -5.14 3.41
CA VAL A 65 -0.38 -6.50 3.17
C VAL A 65 -1.41 -6.60 2.01
N TYR A 66 -1.84 -5.50 1.35
CA TYR A 66 -2.87 -5.57 0.30
C TYR A 66 -2.34 -5.40 -1.15
N ARG A 67 -1.88 -6.50 -1.75
CA ARG A 67 -2.02 -6.82 -3.19
C ARG A 67 -1.57 -5.77 -4.23
N SER A 68 -0.26 -5.60 -4.40
CA SER A 68 0.25 -5.15 -5.70
C SER A 68 0.10 -6.27 -6.74
N SER A 69 -0.28 -5.93 -7.99
CA SER A 69 -0.30 -6.86 -9.14
C SER A 69 1.03 -7.57 -9.38
N SER A 70 2.14 -6.99 -8.90
CA SER A 70 3.48 -7.58 -8.95
C SER A 70 3.73 -8.73 -7.95
N ASN A 71 2.90 -8.87 -6.90
CA ASN A 71 3.00 -9.96 -5.91
C ASN A 71 1.92 -11.02 -6.07
N LEU A 72 1.08 -10.90 -7.10
CA LEU A 72 0.03 -11.84 -7.40
C LEU A 72 0.57 -12.86 -8.39
N THR A 73 1.01 -14.01 -7.87
CA THR A 73 1.50 -15.12 -8.69
C THR A 73 0.36 -15.91 -9.33
N LYS A 74 -0.87 -15.74 -8.84
CA LYS A 74 -2.10 -16.35 -9.38
C LYS A 74 -3.30 -15.41 -9.22
N LEU A 75 -4.20 -15.41 -10.20
CA LEU A 75 -5.46 -14.64 -10.17
C LEU A 75 -6.36 -15.05 -8.97
N SER A 76 -6.31 -16.30 -8.54
CA SER A 76 -7.01 -16.81 -7.34
C SER A 76 -6.63 -16.11 -6.04
N GLN A 77 -5.52 -15.37 -6.05
CA GLN A 77 -5.11 -14.60 -4.90
C GLN A 77 -5.99 -13.36 -4.77
N LEU A 78 -6.50 -12.73 -5.85
CA LEU A 78 -7.59 -11.76 -5.71
C LEU A 78 -8.79 -12.46 -5.05
N THR A 79 -8.92 -12.31 -3.74
CA THR A 79 -10.20 -12.44 -3.06
C THR A 79 -11.03 -11.27 -3.56
N ALA A 80 -11.64 -11.45 -4.74
CA ALA A 80 -12.69 -10.59 -5.24
C ALA A 80 -13.67 -10.35 -4.09
N ASP A 81 -14.11 -9.10 -3.94
CA ASP A 81 -15.14 -8.66 -3.01
C ASP A 81 -16.11 -9.80 -2.69
N VAL A 82 -15.94 -10.37 -1.49
CA VAL A 82 -16.62 -11.59 -1.02
C VAL A 82 -18.16 -11.41 -0.95
N ALA A 83 -18.69 -10.25 -1.32
CA ALA A 83 -20.09 -9.91 -1.16
C ALA A 83 -20.97 -9.99 -2.42
N TYR A 84 -20.45 -10.04 -3.65
CA TYR A 84 -21.34 -9.82 -4.82
C TYR A 84 -21.44 -10.88 -5.90
N TRP A 85 -20.67 -11.96 -5.89
CA TRP A 85 -20.82 -12.98 -6.95
C TRP A 85 -21.42 -14.27 -6.42
N LYS A 86 -22.75 -14.27 -6.26
CA LYS A 86 -23.47 -15.53 -6.04
C LYS A 86 -23.40 -16.34 -7.32
N LYS A 87 -22.79 -17.53 -7.23
CA LYS A 87 -22.67 -18.50 -8.33
C LYS A 87 -24.01 -18.83 -9.01
N SER A 88 -25.12 -18.71 -8.29
CA SER A 88 -26.48 -18.88 -8.80
C SER A 88 -26.98 -17.75 -9.71
N GLU A 89 -26.31 -16.59 -9.70
CA GLU A 89 -26.68 -15.38 -10.45
C GLU A 89 -25.73 -15.13 -11.65
N LEU A 90 -24.69 -15.96 -11.79
CA LEU A 90 -23.69 -15.93 -12.86
C LEU A 90 -24.15 -16.81 -14.04
N VAL A 91 -24.89 -16.23 -14.98
CA VAL A 91 -25.43 -16.94 -16.16
C VAL A 91 -24.44 -17.14 -17.31
N ASN A 92 -23.32 -16.41 -17.35
CA ASN A 92 -22.31 -16.57 -18.41
C ASN A 92 -20.90 -16.56 -17.83
N VAL A 93 -20.33 -17.76 -17.67
CA VAL A 93 -18.95 -18.00 -17.20
C VAL A 93 -17.89 -17.49 -18.20
N SER A 94 -18.30 -17.04 -19.39
CA SER A 94 -17.44 -16.47 -20.42
C SER A 94 -16.84 -15.10 -20.07
N GLN A 95 -17.33 -14.44 -19.02
CA GLN A 95 -16.80 -13.15 -18.55
C GLN A 95 -15.70 -13.30 -17.49
N LEU A 96 -15.45 -14.53 -17.02
CA LEU A 96 -14.30 -14.87 -16.18
C LEU A 96 -13.22 -15.49 -17.09
N THR A 97 -12.62 -14.67 -17.95
CA THR A 97 -11.48 -15.12 -18.75
C THR A 97 -10.33 -15.49 -17.81
N ASN A 98 -10.11 -16.80 -17.66
CA ASN A 98 -8.97 -17.36 -16.98
C ASN A 98 -7.68 -16.94 -17.71
N ASP A 99 -6.80 -16.26 -16.99
CA ASP A 99 -5.44 -15.93 -17.39
C ASP A 99 -4.59 -17.19 -17.65
N LYS A 100 -4.72 -17.78 -18.85
CA LYS A 100 -3.70 -18.52 -19.63
C LYS A 100 -4.38 -19.44 -20.65
N LYS A 101 -4.40 -18.99 -21.91
CA LYS A 101 -4.38 -19.84 -23.13
C LYS A 101 -5.44 -20.94 -23.27
N TYR A 102 -6.67 -20.77 -22.78
CA TYR A 102 -7.78 -21.69 -23.15
C TYR A 102 -8.70 -21.08 -24.22
N ILE A 103 -8.13 -20.64 -25.34
CA ILE A 103 -8.91 -20.50 -26.57
C ILE A 103 -8.84 -21.86 -27.27
N ALA A 104 -9.65 -22.81 -26.79
CA ALA A 104 -10.16 -23.85 -27.67
C ALA A 104 -11.27 -23.18 -28.51
N GLY A 105 -11.16 -23.31 -29.82
CA GLY A 105 -11.86 -22.50 -30.83
C GLY A 105 -13.37 -22.35 -30.65
N HIS A 106 -13.88 -21.22 -31.15
CA HIS A 106 -15.30 -20.93 -31.23
C HIS A 106 -15.97 -21.94 -32.18
N CYS A 107 -16.71 -22.90 -31.64
CA CYS A 107 -17.53 -23.82 -32.44
C CYS A 107 -18.87 -23.14 -32.73
N SER A 108 -19.06 -22.65 -33.95
CA SER A 108 -20.26 -21.91 -34.37
C SER A 108 -21.53 -22.76 -34.46
N HIS A 109 -21.41 -24.09 -34.36
CA HIS A 109 -22.55 -24.99 -34.23
C HIS A 109 -22.14 -26.29 -33.54
N CYS A 110 -22.42 -26.42 -32.24
CA CYS A 110 -22.95 -27.66 -31.65
C CYS A 110 -22.94 -27.55 -30.13
N THR A 111 -24.11 -27.82 -29.55
CA THR A 111 -24.40 -27.66 -28.13
C THR A 111 -23.61 -28.63 -27.23
N TYR A 112 -23.03 -29.73 -27.72
CA TYR A 112 -22.19 -30.62 -26.91
C TYR A 112 -21.26 -31.45 -27.79
N CYS A 113 -19.93 -31.29 -27.69
CA CYS A 113 -18.94 -32.33 -28.00
C CYS A 113 -17.55 -31.97 -27.48
N ALA A 114 -16.87 -32.93 -26.84
CA ALA A 114 -15.67 -32.71 -26.05
C ALA A 114 -14.37 -32.52 -26.86
N TYR A 115 -14.35 -32.73 -28.19
CA TYR A 115 -13.14 -32.59 -29.01
C TYR A 115 -13.50 -32.19 -30.46
N CYS A 116 -13.18 -30.95 -30.87
CA CYS A 116 -13.33 -30.49 -32.26
C CYS A 116 -12.07 -30.84 -33.07
N THR A 117 -12.16 -31.78 -34.01
CA THR A 117 -11.03 -32.16 -34.91
C THR A 117 -11.06 -31.47 -36.27
N HIS A 118 -12.00 -30.57 -36.54
CA HIS A 118 -12.00 -29.74 -37.74
C HIS A 118 -12.44 -28.31 -37.41
N CYS A 119 -11.46 -27.41 -37.29
CA CYS A 119 -11.68 -25.97 -37.29
C CYS A 119 -11.16 -25.43 -38.63
N SER A 120 -12.01 -24.75 -39.40
CA SER A 120 -11.58 -23.85 -40.49
C SER A 120 -11.20 -22.49 -39.93
#